data_AF-A0A0G4IT43-F1
#
_entry.id   AF-A0A0G4IT43-F1
#
_cell.length_a   1.000
_cell.length_b   1.000
_cell.length_c   1.000
_cell.angle_alpha   90.00
_cell.angle_beta   90.00
_cell.angle_gamma   90.00
#
_symmetry.space_group_name_H-M   'P 1'
#
loop_
_entity.id
_entity.type
_entity.pdbx_description
1 polymer ?
#
loop_
_entity_poly.entity_id
_entity_poly.type
_entity_poly.pdbx_seq_one_letter_code
_entity_poly.pdbx_strand_id
1 'polypeptide(L)' 'MLRVVDLDVYTGPVPPSLFAPLFMVSLVFGIGLLAYFFVYETTVKASRRSLIREVGLATVASFALSTGTLFLSLWFGVWL' A
#
# COMPACT_ATOMS: atom_id res chain seq x y z
N MET A 1 42.17 -5.98 12.02
CA MET A 1 41.92 -4.58 11.62
C MET A 1 41.23 -4.63 10.27
N LEU A 2 39.88 -4.67 10.24
CA LEU A 2 39.13 -4.76 8.98
C LEU A 2 39.23 -3.42 8.26
N ARG A 3 39.78 -3.42 7.04
CA ARG A 3 39.87 -2.23 6.18
C ARG A 3 38.46 -1.89 5.71
N VAL A 4 37.96 -0.71 6.08
CA VAL A 4 36.68 -0.13 5.62
C VAL A 4 36.64 0.08 4.09
N VAL A 5 37.75 -0.22 3.39
CA VAL A 5 37.98 0.04 1.97
C VAL A 5 37.35 -1.02 1.05
N ASP A 6 37.00 -2.21 1.58
CA ASP A 6 36.40 -3.32 0.83
C ASP A 6 34.87 -3.44 1.00
N LEU A 7 34.19 -2.38 1.45
CA LEU A 7 32.74 -2.39 1.63
C LEU A 7 32.04 -1.75 0.42
N ASP A 8 31.09 -2.47 -0.17
CA ASP A 8 30.20 -1.94 -1.19
C ASP A 8 29.33 -0.80 -0.61
N VAL A 9 29.12 0.24 -1.41
CA VAL A 9 28.24 1.36 -1.04
C VAL A 9 26.80 0.87 -1.01
N TYR A 10 26.17 0.96 0.16
CA TYR A 10 24.75 0.61 0.30
C TYR A 10 23.89 1.61 -0.49
N THR A 11 23.22 1.10 -1.51
CA THR A 11 22.14 1.81 -2.20
C THR A 11 20.82 1.21 -1.74
N GLY A 12 19.84 2.09 -1.46
CA GLY A 12 18.51 1.64 -1.04
C GLY A 12 17.85 0.77 -2.12
N PRO A 13 17.04 -0.23 -1.73
CA PRO A 13 16.47 -1.20 -2.68
C PRO A 13 15.51 -0.57 -3.71
N VAL A 14 14.99 0.63 -3.43
CA VAL A 14 14.09 1.36 -4.33
C VAL A 14 14.65 2.78 -4.54
N PRO A 15 14.85 3.22 -5.80
CA PRO A 15 15.33 4.56 -6.08
C PRO A 15 14.27 5.62 -5.75
N PRO A 16 14.65 6.81 -5.26
CA PRO A 16 13.71 7.86 -4.86
C PRO A 16 12.77 8.35 -5.96
N SER A 17 13.18 8.22 -7.23
CA SER A 17 12.36 8.58 -8.40
C SER A 17 11.09 7.73 -8.53
N LEU A 18 11.09 6.52 -7.96
CA LEU A 18 9.94 5.60 -8.06
C LEU A 18 8.95 5.75 -6.91
N PHE A 19 9.27 6.48 -5.83
CA PHE A 19 8.34 6.63 -4.70
C PHE A 19 7.03 7.29 -5.12
N ALA A 20 7.08 8.36 -5.91
CA ALA A 20 5.90 9.05 -6.43
C ALA A 20 4.94 8.16 -7.23
N PRO A 21 5.39 7.50 -8.32
CA PRO A 21 4.50 6.63 -9.08
C PRO A 21 4.02 5.43 -8.27
N LEU A 22 4.84 4.86 -7.37
CA LEU A 22 4.45 3.73 -6.51
C LEU A 22 3.33 4.09 -5.55
N PHE A 23 3.43 5.20 -4.81
CA PHE A 23 2.36 5.60 -3.89
C PHE A 23 1.08 5.95 -4.65
N MET A 24 1.18 6.62 -5.80
CA MET A 24 0.01 7.02 -6.60
C MET A 24 -0.78 5.80 -7.07
N VAL A 25 -0.09 4.82 -7.67
CA VAL A 25 -0.75 3.60 -8.14
C VAL A 25 -1.36 2.82 -6.98
N SER A 26 -0.62 2.64 -5.89
CA SER A 26 -1.10 1.87 -4.73
C SER A 26 -2.27 2.56 -4.01
N LEU A 27 -2.24 3.89 -3.85
CA LEU A 27 -3.33 4.64 -3.21
C LEU A 27 -4.57 4.74 -4.10
N VAL A 28 -4.43 5.06 -5.39
CA VAL A 28 -5.59 5.15 -6.29
C VAL A 28 -6.29 3.79 -6.37
N PHE A 29 -5.52 2.71 -6.49
CA PHE A 29 -6.05 1.34 -6.48
C PHE A 29 -6.69 0.98 -5.13
N GLY A 30 -6.00 1.27 -4.01
CA GLY A 30 -6.50 0.99 -2.67
C GLY A 30 -7.79 1.75 -2.32
N ILE A 31 -7.86 3.03 -2.66
CA ILE A 31 -9.07 3.85 -2.47
C ILE A 31 -10.21 3.33 -3.35
N GLY A 32 -9.91 2.91 -4.59
CA GLY A 32 -10.90 2.29 -5.48
C GLY A 32 -11.51 1.02 -4.88
N LEU A 33 -10.68 0.13 -4.32
CA LEU A 33 -11.15 -1.07 -3.62
C LEU A 33 -11.97 -0.74 -2.37
N LEU A 34 -11.55 0.25 -1.59
CA LEU A 34 -12.28 0.71 -0.42
C LEU A 34 -13.66 1.29 -0.78
N ALA A 35 -13.73 2.09 -1.84
CA ALA A 35 -14.99 2.61 -2.37
C ALA A 35 -15.90 1.47 -2.83
N TYR A 36 -15.36 0.46 -3.52
CA TYR A 36 -16.11 -0.73 -3.93
C TYR A 36 -16.65 -1.52 -2.72
N PHE A 37 -15.87 -1.65 -1.65
CA PHE A 37 -16.32 -2.26 -0.40
C PHE A 37 -17.52 -1.50 0.20
N PHE A 38 -17.47 -0.17 0.28
CA PHE A 38 -18.59 0.63 0.79
C PHE A 38 -19.85 0.53 -0.08
N VAL A 39 -19.71 0.49 -1.41
CA VAL A 39 -20.84 0.29 -2.32
C VAL A 39 -21.44 -1.10 -2.14
N TYR A 40 -20.61 -2.13 -2.01
CA TYR A 40 -21.08 -3.50 -1.74
C TYR A 40 -21.86 -3.57 -0.43
N GLU A 41 -21.33 -2.95 0.62
CA GLU A 41 -21.93 -2.91 1.95
C GLU A 41 -23.26 -2.13 1.97
N THR A 42 -23.41 -1.09 1.17
CA THR A 42 -24.68 -0.32 1.13
C THR A 42 -25.74 -0.93 0.21
N THR A 43 -25.32 -1.63 -0.84
CA THR A 43 -26.25 -2.15 -1.87
C THR A 43 -26.76 -3.56 -1.56
N VAL A 44 -25.93 -4.40 -0.93
CA VAL A 44 -26.28 -5.82 -0.72
C VAL A 44 -27.12 -5.99 0.54
N LYS A 45 -28.31 -6.57 0.37
CA LYS A 45 -29.21 -6.95 1.48
C LYS A 45 -28.53 -7.96 2.42
N ALA A 46 -28.72 -7.80 3.72
CA ALA A 46 -28.11 -8.62 4.78
C ALA A 46 -28.23 -10.14 4.56
N SER A 47 -29.33 -10.61 3.97
CA SER A 47 -29.57 -12.04 3.69
C SER A 47 -28.69 -12.66 2.59
N ARG A 48 -27.99 -11.86 1.77
CA ARG A 48 -27.11 -12.36 0.69
C ARG A 48 -25.64 -11.99 0.90
N ARG A 49 -25.28 -11.54 2.11
CA ARG A 49 -23.91 -11.15 2.46
C ARG A 49 -23.05 -12.36 2.80
N SER A 50 -21.79 -12.29 2.40
CA SER A 50 -20.80 -13.31 2.70
C SER A 50 -19.62 -12.64 3.39
N LEU A 51 -19.47 -12.89 4.69
CA LEU A 51 -18.39 -12.34 5.51
C LEU A 51 -17.01 -12.66 4.94
N ILE A 52 -16.82 -13.85 4.37
CA ILE A 52 -15.54 -14.26 3.78
C ILE A 52 -15.15 -13.33 2.62
N ARG A 53 -16.12 -12.93 1.81
CA ARG A 53 -15.90 -12.07 0.65
C ARG A 53 -15.63 -10.63 1.07
N GLU A 54 -16.34 -10.16 2.08
CA GLU A 54 -16.17 -8.83 2.68
C GLU A 54 -14.80 -8.68 3.35
N VAL A 55 -14.43 -9.64 4.20
CA VAL A 55 -13.12 -9.65 4.87
C VAL A 55 -12.00 -9.78 3.86
N GLY A 56 -12.15 -10.63 2.83
CA GLY A 56 -11.16 -10.75 1.76
C GLY A 56 -10.93 -9.42 1.03
N LEU A 57 -12.00 -8.74 0.63
CA LEU A 57 -11.92 -7.45 -0.04
C LEU A 57 -11.33 -6.37 0.87
N ALA A 58 -11.78 -6.29 2.12
CA ALA A 58 -11.27 -5.35 3.12
C ALA A 58 -9.78 -5.56 3.39
N THR A 59 -9.32 -6.81 3.50
CA THR A 59 -7.91 -7.14 3.75
C THR A 59 -7.02 -6.69 2.59
N VAL A 60 -7.42 -6.96 1.35
CA VAL A 60 -6.66 -6.52 0.16
C VAL A 60 -6.64 -4.98 0.07
N ALA A 61 -7.77 -4.32 0.35
CA ALA A 61 -7.84 -2.87 0.38
C ALA A 61 -6.94 -2.26 1.46
N SER A 62 -6.97 -2.77 2.69
CA SER A 62 -6.12 -2.31 3.79
C SER A 62 -4.63 -2.49 3.49
N PHE A 63 -4.25 -3.61 2.88
CA PHE A 63 -2.86 -3.85 2.49
C PHE A 63 -2.37 -2.86 1.42
N ALA A 64 -3.18 -2.63 0.38
CA ALA A 64 -2.85 -1.68 -0.68
C ALA A 64 -2.79 -0.23 -0.17
N LEU A 65 -3.71 0.16 0.72
CA LEU A 65 -3.72 1.48 1.35
C LEU A 65 -2.53 1.68 2.28
N SER A 66 -2.22 0.70 3.14
CA SER A 66 -1.07 0.77 4.05
C SER A 66 0.24 0.89 3.28
N THR A 67 0.44 0.05 2.25
CA THR A 67 1.62 0.12 1.38
C THR A 67 1.71 1.47 0.67
N GLY A 68 0.59 1.99 0.18
CA GLY A 68 0.52 3.31 -0.45
C GLY A 68 0.86 4.46 0.50
N THR A 69 0.37 4.42 1.74
CA THR A 69 0.70 5.41 2.77
C THR A 69 2.19 5.39 3.14
N LEU A 70 2.82 4.22 3.20
CA LEU A 70 4.27 4.11 3.45
C LEU A 70 5.10 4.80 2.34
N PHE A 71 4.79 4.53 1.07
CA PHE A 71 5.48 5.19 -0.05
C PHE A 71 5.18 6.69 -0.11
N LEU A 72 3.99 7.13 0.31
CA LEU A 72 3.66 8.55 0.41
C LEU A 72 4.53 9.24 1.48
N SER A 73 4.70 8.63 2.66
CA SER A 73 5.59 9.16 3.71
C SER A 73 7.04 9.27 3.24
N LEU A 74 7.55 8.24 2.55
CA LEU A 74 8.90 8.27 1.96
C LEU A 74 9.06 9.39 0.92
N TRP A 75 8.02 9.65 0.11
CA TRP A 75 8.03 10.74 -0.86
C TRP A 75 8.08 12.13 -0.20
N PHE A 76 7.37 12.34 0.91
CA PHE A 76 7.44 13.59 1.68
C PHE A 76 8.75 13.76 2.46
N GLY A 77 9.67 12.78 2.39
CA GLY A 77 10.92 12.80 3.15
C GLY A 77 10.76 12.45 4.62
N VAL A 78 9.63 11.84 4.99
CA VAL A 78 9.43 11.25 6.32
C VAL A 78 9.98 9.84 6.28
N TRP A 79 11.21 9.69 6.76
CA TRP A 79 11.88 8.40 6.89
C TRP A 79 11.39 7.71 8.17
N LEU A 80 10.89 6.48 8.03
CA LEU A 80 10.52 5.59 9.14
C LEU A 80 11.73 4.77 9.60
#